data_AF-A0AAF1AC11-F1
#
_entry.id   AF-A0AAF1AC11-F1
#
_cell.length_a   1.000
_cell.length_b   1.000
_cell.length_c   1.000
_cell.angle_alpha   90.00
_cell.angle_beta   90.00
_cell.angle_gamma   90.00
#
_symmetry.space_group_name_H-M   'P 1'
#
loop_
_entity.id
_entity.type
_entity.pdbx_description
1 polymer ?
#
loop_
_entity_poly.entity_id
_entity_poly.type
_entity_poly.pdbx_seq_one_letter_code
_entity_poly.pdbx_strand_id
1 'polypeptide(L)' 'MTVGVYEREEDLRADIAAIDGAHRYAARSDEVGLRWLFLAEGHNAEPLAPLVKYGFEVQ' A
#
# COMPACT_ATOMS: atom_id res chain seq x y z
N MET A 1 10.45 5.46 -2.16
CA MET A 1 9.04 5.37 -1.69
C MET A 1 8.15 5.70 -2.86
N THR A 2 7.31 4.74 -3.25
CA THR A 2 6.40 4.86 -4.39
C THR A 2 4.97 4.85 -3.87
N VAL A 3 4.09 5.63 -4.51
CA VAL A 3 2.67 5.70 -4.16
C VAL A 3 1.84 5.41 -5.40
N GLY A 4 0.91 4.47 -5.27
CA GLY A 4 -0.10 4.14 -6.27
C GLY A 4 -1.49 4.53 -5.79
N VAL A 5 -2.32 5.04 -6.69
CA VAL A 5 -3.74 5.34 -6.44
C VAL A 5 -4.55 4.68 -7.55
N TYR A 6 -5.54 3.89 -7.17
CA TYR A 6 -6.31 3.05 -8.08
C TYR A 6 -7.80 3.27 -7.89
N GLU A 7 -8.52 3.33 -9.00
CA GLU A 7 -9.99 3.36 -9.00
C GLU A 7 -10.57 1.96 -8.81
N ARG A 8 -9.84 0.90 -9.19
CA ARG A 8 -10.29 -0.49 -9.15
C ARG A 8 -9.43 -1.33 -8.22
N GLU A 9 -10.07 -2.27 -7.52
CA GLU A 9 -9.38 -3.17 -6.58
C GLU A 9 -8.47 -4.18 -7.27
N GLU A 10 -8.85 -4.61 -8.47
CA GLU A 10 -8.07 -5.55 -9.27
C GLU A 10 -6.69 -4.99 -9.64
N ASP A 11 -6.60 -3.69 -9.95
CA ASP A 11 -5.35 -3.03 -10.30
C ASP A 11 -4.42 -2.93 -9.07
N LEU A 12 -4.97 -2.56 -7.90
CA LEU A 12 -4.23 -2.58 -6.63
C LEU A 12 -3.67 -3.98 -6.34
N ARG A 13 -4.52 -5.01 -6.45
CA ARG A 13 -4.14 -6.40 -6.14
C ARG A 13 -3.08 -6.93 -7.10
N ALA A 14 -3.13 -6.54 -8.37
CA ALA A 14 -2.12 -6.91 -9.36
C ALA A 14 -0.74 -6.36 -8.96
N ASP A 15 -0.67 -5.10 -8.54
CA ASP A 15 0.59 -4.50 -8.09
C ASP A 15 1.08 -5.11 -6.76
N ILE A 16 0.18 -5.37 -5.80
CA ILE A 16 0.53 -6.08 -4.56
C ILE A 16 1.12 -7.48 -4.85
N ALA A 17 0.53 -8.22 -5.78
CA ALA A 17 1.04 -9.53 -6.18
C ALA A 17 2.41 -9.44 -6.86
N ALA A 18 2.67 -8.37 -7.61
CA ALA A 18 3.95 -8.17 -8.30
C ALA A 18 5.10 -7.78 -7.36
N ILE A 19 4.81 -7.16 -6.22
CA ILE A 19 5.81 -6.74 -5.22
C ILE A 19 6.01 -7.74 -4.08
N ASP A 20 5.14 -8.76 -3.98
CA ASP A 20 5.08 -9.65 -2.82
C ASP A 20 6.46 -10.27 -2.50
N GLY A 21 6.80 -10.26 -1.22
CA GLY A 21 8.08 -10.72 -0.69
C GLY A 21 9.27 -9.77 -0.88
N ALA A 22 9.27 -8.86 -1.86
CA ALA A 22 10.40 -7.95 -2.12
C ALA A 22 10.31 -6.63 -1.34
N HIS A 23 9.09 -6.19 -1.03
CA HIS A 23 8.80 -4.87 -0.47
C HIS A 23 7.79 -4.94 0.67
N ARG A 24 7.87 -3.98 1.59
CA ARG A 24 6.80 -3.71 2.56
C ARG A 24 5.86 -2.68 2.01
N TYR A 25 4.57 -2.81 2.32
CA TYR A 25 3.57 -1.90 1.80
C TYR A 25 2.49 -1.55 2.80
N ALA A 26 1.79 -0.45 2.53
CA ALA A 26 0.61 -0.06 3.27
C ALA A 26 -0.53 0.21 2.29
N ALA A 27 -1.72 -0.36 2.57
CA ALA A 27 -2.88 -0.20 1.70
C ALA A 27 -4.09 0.35 2.47
N ARG A 28 -4.93 1.12 1.78
CA ARG A 28 -6.21 1.62 2.31
C ARG A 28 -7.19 1.89 1.18
N SER A 29 -8.47 1.58 1.40
CA SER A 29 -9.58 2.14 0.62
C SER A 29 -10.14 3.36 1.36
N ASP A 30 -10.24 4.50 0.68
CA ASP A 30 -10.83 5.71 1.26
C ASP A 30 -12.35 5.78 1.07
N GLU A 31 -12.95 6.84 1.62
CA GLU A 31 -14.41 7.04 1.62
C GLU A 31 -14.98 7.38 0.23
N VAL A 32 -14.13 7.81 -0.70
CA VAL A 32 -14.53 8.10 -2.08
C VAL A 32 -14.32 6.91 -3.02
N GLY A 33 -13.88 5.77 -2.48
CA GLY A 33 -13.71 4.51 -3.20
C GLY A 33 -12.36 4.37 -3.91
N LEU A 34 -11.41 5.28 -3.67
CA LEU A 34 -10.05 5.14 -4.17
C LEU A 34 -9.25 4.20 -3.28
N ARG A 35 -8.38 3.43 -3.91
CA ARG A 35 -7.45 2.53 -3.25
C ARG A 35 -6.05 3.11 -3.31
N TRP A 36 -5.41 3.17 -2.15
CA TRP A 36 -4.09 3.73 -1.97
C TRP A 36 -3.12 2.60 -1.66
N LEU A 37 -1.93 2.65 -2.28
CA LEU A 37 -0.80 1.77 -2.00
C LEU A 37 0.44 2.62 -1.75
N PHE A 38 1.08 2.43 -0.61
CA PHE A 38 2.39 3.00 -0.28
C PHE A 38 3.42 1.89 -0.24
N LEU A 39 4.55 2.09 -0.90
CA LEU A 39 5.63 1.11 -1.02
C LEU A 39 6.90 1.61 -0.35
N ALA A 40 7.40 0.83 0.59
CA ALA A 40 8.73 0.98 1.17
C ALA A 40 9.71 0.01 0.49
N GLU A 41 10.85 0.54 0.04
CA GLU A 41 11.89 -0.26 -0.60
C GLU A 41 12.55 -1.20 0.41
N GLY A 42 12.70 -2.49 0.04
CA GLY A 42 13.20 -3.54 0.93
C GLY A 42 12.20 -4.02 1.98
N HIS A 43 12.71 -4.72 2.99
CA HIS A 43 11.89 -5.45 3.97
C HIS A 43 11.56 -4.66 5.25
N ASN A 44 11.97 -3.39 5.34
CA ASN A 44 11.71 -2.54 6.51
C ASN A 44 10.38 -1.79 6.36
N ALA A 45 9.43 -2.08 7.26
CA ALA A 45 8.12 -1.43 7.31
C ALA A 45 8.10 -0.17 8.21
N GLU A 46 9.17 0.15 8.94
CA GLU A 46 9.23 1.34 9.81
C GLU A 46 8.81 2.65 9.13
N PRO A 47 9.18 2.92 7.85
CA PRO A 47 8.72 4.13 7.17
C PRO A 47 7.20 4.23 6.99
N LEU A 48 6.50 3.09 7.06
CA LEU A 48 5.05 2.99 6.88
C LEU A 48 4.28 3.08 8.20
N ALA A 49 4.95 2.91 9.35
CA ALA A 49 4.32 2.95 10.67
C ALA A 49 3.45 4.20 10.91
N PRO A 50 3.83 5.42 10.44
CA PRO A 50 2.97 6.60 10.58
C PRO A 50 1.64 6.51 9.84
N LEU A 51 1.47 5.63 8.84
CA LEU A 51 0.24 5.51 8.05
C LEU A 51 -0.87 4.76 8.79
N VAL A 52 -0.53 3.96 9.82
CA VAL A 52 -1.51 3.25 10.66
C VAL A 52 -2.50 4.22 11.29
N LYS A 53 -2.06 5.42 11.71
CA LYS A 53 -2.93 6.45 12.31
C LYS A 53 -3.97 7.02 11.33
N TYR A 54 -3.78 6.79 10.03
CA TYR A 54 -4.73 7.16 8.97
C TYR A 54 -5.55 5.96 8.47
N GLY A 55 -5.49 4.81 9.16
CA GLY A 55 -6.26 3.61 8.84
C GLY A 55 -5.69 2.78 7.69
N PHE A 56 -4.39 2.90 7.40
CA PHE A 56 -3.73 2.00 6.46
C PHE A 56 -3.35 0.69 7.12
N GLU A 57 -3.54 -0.41 6.41
CA GLU A 57 -3.06 -1.73 6.78
C GLU A 57 -1.62 -1.91 6.28
N VAL A 58 -0.68 -2.20 7.18
CA VAL A 58 0.75 -2.37 6.86
C VAL A 58 1.09 -3.85 6.79
N GLN A 59 1.80 -4.27 5.73
CA GLN A 59 2.21 -5.64 5.44
C GLN A 59 3.71 -5.72 5.13
#